data_AF-X0S8Z8-F1
#
_entry.id   AF-X0S8Z8-F1
#
_cell.length_a   1.000
_cell.length_b   1.000
_cell.length_c   1.000
_cell.angle_alpha   90.00
_cell.angle_beta   90.00
_cell.angle_gamma   90.00
#
_symmetry.space_group_name_H-M   'P 1'
#
loop_
_entity.id
_entity.type
_entity.pdbx_description
1 polymer ?
#
loop_
_entity_poly.entity_id
_entity_poly.type
_entity_poly.pdbx_seq_one_letter_code
_entity_poly.pdbx_strand_id
1 'polypeptide(L)'
;ARSVDFPMERVYFHGNNKSAEELGMALEYKVGRIVIDNLQELEMLAEIASRQGVRLDVLLRLTPGVDPHTHKHIATGVVDSKFGIPMASAGEAVARAMAAPNLNLIGLQFHLGSQIFEVEPYVEAIRVTLDLAAEMKSKYGFELKELDVGGGFAVQYTVDSPAPPVSEYAEAIIATVTEKCGEHNLELPKLVIEPGRAIVGRAGIALYQVGVVKEIPGIRCYVSVDGGMADNIRPALYDARYEAVVANRMNDKAAKKVTIAGKFCESGDILIEDIELPEVAAGDILAVPDCGAYCLAMGSNYNASLKPAIALVNEGRARLIRRRETYEDLTRHDLV
;
A
#
# COMPACT_ATOMS: atom_id res chain seq x y z
N ALA A 1 -8.07 -8.58 -11.25
CA ALA A 1 -7.38 -9.89 -11.34
C ALA A 1 -8.12 -10.81 -12.32
N ARG A 2 -9.33 -11.28 -11.98
CA ARG A 2 -10.13 -12.17 -12.86
C ARG A 2 -10.34 -11.64 -14.29
N SER A 3 -10.71 -10.36 -14.44
CA SER A 3 -10.99 -9.76 -15.77
C SER A 3 -9.79 -9.68 -16.73
N VAL A 4 -8.59 -9.98 -16.24
CA VAL A 4 -7.35 -10.00 -17.03
C VAL A 4 -6.66 -11.36 -16.94
N ASP A 5 -7.41 -12.41 -16.59
CA ASP A 5 -6.96 -13.80 -16.49
C ASP A 5 -5.73 -13.99 -15.58
N PHE A 6 -5.63 -13.19 -14.52
CA PHE A 6 -4.57 -13.38 -13.52
C PHE A 6 -4.80 -14.71 -12.77
N PRO A 7 -3.78 -15.56 -12.58
CA PRO A 7 -3.92 -16.84 -11.88
C PRO A 7 -4.41 -16.62 -10.44
N MET A 8 -5.65 -17.01 -10.16
CA MET A 8 -6.32 -16.69 -8.90
C MET A 8 -5.73 -17.45 -7.70
N GLU A 9 -5.10 -18.61 -7.94
CA GLU A 9 -4.35 -19.37 -6.95
C GLU A 9 -3.11 -18.61 -6.40
N ARG A 10 -2.68 -17.56 -7.10
CA ARG A 10 -1.61 -16.63 -6.68
C ARG A 10 -2.12 -15.39 -5.96
N VAL A 11 -3.43 -15.24 -5.80
CA VAL A 11 -4.06 -14.08 -5.14
C VAL A 11 -4.19 -14.35 -3.64
N TYR A 12 -3.81 -13.35 -2.85
CA TYR A 12 -4.08 -13.25 -1.43
C TYR A 12 -5.20 -12.21 -1.25
N PHE A 13 -6.30 -12.59 -0.58
CA PHE A 13 -7.44 -11.71 -0.36
C PHE A 13 -7.46 -11.15 1.06
N HIS A 14 -7.22 -9.84 1.17
CA HIS A 14 -7.17 -9.07 2.41
C HIS A 14 -8.42 -8.21 2.58
N GLY A 15 -8.63 -7.71 3.80
CA GLY A 15 -9.72 -6.79 4.13
C GLY A 15 -10.13 -6.96 5.58
N ASN A 16 -10.40 -5.87 6.29
CA ASN A 16 -10.77 -5.94 7.72
C ASN A 16 -12.27 -6.19 7.96
N ASN A 17 -13.08 -6.07 6.92
CA ASN A 17 -14.52 -6.25 6.98
C ASN A 17 -15.04 -6.89 5.69
N LYS A 18 -14.51 -8.07 5.35
CA LYS A 18 -14.97 -8.81 4.17
C LYS A 18 -16.42 -9.26 4.40
N SER A 19 -17.29 -9.00 3.44
CA SER A 19 -18.69 -9.44 3.47
C SER A 19 -18.83 -10.91 3.08
N ALA A 20 -19.96 -11.52 3.42
CA ALA A 20 -20.28 -12.88 2.98
C ALA A 20 -20.32 -13.01 1.44
N GLU A 21 -20.75 -11.95 0.74
CA GLU A 21 -20.74 -11.89 -0.72
C GLU A 21 -19.32 -11.91 -1.29
N GLU A 22 -18.43 -11.08 -0.74
CA GLU A 22 -17.02 -11.04 -1.17
C GLU A 22 -16.29 -12.35 -0.88
N LEU A 23 -16.53 -12.97 0.28
CA LEU A 23 -15.98 -14.28 0.61
C LEU A 23 -16.53 -15.35 -0.33
N GLY A 24 -17.85 -15.36 -0.59
CA GLY A 24 -18.46 -16.29 -1.54
C GLY A 24 -17.86 -16.15 -2.94
N MET A 25 -17.66 -14.91 -3.41
CA MET A 25 -17.01 -14.62 -4.68
C MET A 25 -15.53 -15.07 -4.70
N ALA A 26 -14.78 -14.87 -3.61
CA ALA A 26 -13.39 -15.32 -3.51
C ALA A 26 -13.26 -16.85 -3.66
N LEU A 27 -14.21 -17.59 -3.06
CA LEU A 27 -14.29 -19.05 -3.19
C LEU A 27 -14.69 -19.47 -4.61
N GLU A 28 -15.68 -18.83 -5.23
CA GLU A 28 -16.07 -19.08 -6.62
C GLU A 28 -14.88 -18.87 -7.57
N TYR A 29 -14.08 -17.83 -7.32
CA TYR A 29 -12.94 -17.47 -8.14
C TYR A 29 -11.70 -18.31 -7.82
N LYS A 30 -11.78 -19.20 -6.83
CA LYS A 30 -10.67 -20.05 -6.38
C LYS A 30 -9.44 -19.23 -6.02
N VAL A 31 -9.66 -18.15 -5.26
CA VAL A 31 -8.58 -17.36 -4.66
C VAL A 31 -7.66 -18.29 -3.86
N GLY A 32 -6.36 -18.14 -4.05
CA GLY A 32 -5.38 -19.03 -3.45
C GLY A 32 -5.31 -18.97 -1.92
N ARG A 33 -5.35 -17.76 -1.35
CA ARG A 33 -5.28 -17.54 0.10
C ARG A 33 -6.27 -16.48 0.54
N ILE A 34 -6.97 -16.74 1.64
CA ILE A 34 -7.72 -15.70 2.37
C ILE A 34 -6.97 -15.37 3.65
N VAL A 35 -6.67 -14.08 3.82
CA VAL A 35 -6.01 -13.56 5.03
C VAL A 35 -7.10 -13.06 5.97
N ILE A 36 -7.42 -13.87 6.96
CA ILE A 36 -8.49 -13.64 7.94
C ILE A 36 -8.06 -12.54 8.90
N ASP A 37 -8.89 -11.51 9.04
CA ASP A 37 -8.53 -10.30 9.80
C ASP A 37 -9.09 -10.32 11.24
N ASN A 38 -10.17 -11.06 11.50
CA ASN A 38 -10.80 -11.16 12.82
C ASN A 38 -11.56 -12.50 13.03
N LEU A 39 -12.00 -12.77 14.27
CA LEU A 39 -12.68 -14.02 14.64
C LEU A 39 -14.06 -14.19 13.98
N GLN A 40 -14.79 -13.10 13.76
CA GLN A 40 -16.10 -13.14 13.10
C GLN A 40 -15.95 -13.53 11.62
N GLU A 41 -14.93 -12.99 10.95
CA GLU A 41 -14.60 -13.40 9.58
C GLU A 41 -14.21 -14.87 9.52
N LEU A 42 -13.44 -15.38 10.49
CA LEU A 42 -13.08 -16.80 10.59
C LEU A 42 -14.33 -17.69 10.62
N GLU A 43 -15.27 -17.39 11.51
CA GLU A 43 -16.52 -18.14 11.67
C GLU A 43 -17.37 -18.09 10.39
N MET A 44 -17.54 -16.89 9.83
CA MET A 44 -18.30 -16.68 8.59
C MET A 44 -17.68 -17.41 7.40
N LEU A 45 -16.36 -17.32 7.23
CA LEU A 45 -15.65 -18.04 6.17
C LEU A 45 -15.77 -19.55 6.35
N ALA A 46 -15.66 -20.04 7.59
CA ALA A 46 -15.81 -21.45 7.89
C ALA A 46 -17.21 -21.96 7.49
N GLU A 47 -18.26 -21.22 7.81
CA GLU A 47 -19.64 -21.56 7.45
C GLU A 47 -19.86 -21.56 5.93
N ILE A 48 -19.37 -20.54 5.22
CA ILE A 48 -19.52 -20.42 3.76
C ILE A 48 -18.78 -21.57 3.06
N ALA A 49 -17.53 -21.82 3.42
CA ALA A 49 -16.74 -22.90 2.81
C ALA A 49 -17.33 -24.29 3.10
N SER A 50 -17.88 -24.50 4.30
CA SER A 50 -18.62 -25.73 4.64
C SER A 50 -19.84 -25.94 3.74
N ARG A 51 -20.68 -24.90 3.57
CA ARG A 51 -21.86 -24.95 2.68
C ARG A 51 -21.50 -25.24 1.23
N GLN A 52 -20.36 -24.73 0.76
CA GLN A 52 -19.89 -24.96 -0.61
C GLN A 52 -19.08 -26.25 -0.78
N GLY A 53 -18.79 -26.98 0.30
CA GLY A 53 -18.00 -28.22 0.25
C GLY A 53 -16.55 -28.00 -0.20
N VAL A 54 -15.98 -26.83 0.08
CA VAL A 54 -14.60 -26.49 -0.30
C VAL A 54 -13.69 -26.43 0.92
N ARG A 55 -12.41 -26.73 0.73
CA ARG A 55 -11.36 -26.49 1.71
C ARG A 55 -10.31 -25.57 1.10
N LEU A 56 -9.93 -24.51 1.83
CA LEU A 56 -9.02 -23.49 1.33
C LEU A 56 -7.91 -23.16 2.32
N ASP A 57 -6.80 -22.70 1.76
CA ASP A 57 -5.65 -22.20 2.50
C ASP A 57 -5.95 -20.81 3.07
N VAL A 58 -5.68 -20.64 4.36
CA VAL A 58 -5.89 -19.37 5.07
C VAL A 58 -4.67 -18.98 5.88
N LEU A 59 -4.51 -17.67 6.05
CA LEU A 59 -3.59 -17.07 7.01
C LEU A 59 -4.38 -16.29 8.04
N LEU A 60 -3.86 -16.20 9.27
CA LEU A 60 -4.37 -15.27 10.28
C LEU A 60 -3.52 -14.01 10.27
N ARG A 61 -4.15 -12.85 10.06
CA ARG A 61 -3.48 -11.57 10.27
C ARG A 61 -3.40 -11.27 11.75
N LEU A 62 -2.20 -10.95 12.21
CA LEU A 62 -1.87 -10.63 13.59
C LEU A 62 -1.47 -9.17 13.73
N THR A 63 -1.66 -8.66 14.94
CA THR A 63 -1.20 -7.32 15.35
C THR A 63 -0.08 -7.51 16.38
N PRO A 64 1.19 -7.51 15.97
CA PRO A 64 2.33 -7.86 16.83
C PRO A 64 2.64 -6.79 17.89
N GLY A 65 2.01 -5.62 17.84
CA GLY A 65 2.22 -4.53 18.81
C GLY A 65 3.52 -3.73 18.59
N VAL A 66 4.11 -3.80 17.40
CA VAL A 66 5.36 -3.14 17.03
C VAL A 66 5.10 -1.85 16.26
N ASP A 67 5.57 -0.72 16.79
CA ASP A 67 5.47 0.58 16.13
C ASP A 67 6.61 0.73 15.10
N PRO A 68 6.31 0.94 13.81
CA PRO A 68 7.36 1.14 12.83
C PRO A 68 8.02 2.52 12.88
N HIS A 69 7.45 3.50 13.58
CA HIS A 69 7.92 4.90 13.57
C HIS A 69 8.52 5.34 14.91
N THR A 70 8.52 4.49 15.94
CA THR A 70 9.13 4.80 17.23
C THR A 70 10.09 3.70 17.67
N HIS A 71 11.31 4.06 18.12
CA HIS A 71 12.29 3.12 18.68
C HIS A 71 11.89 2.56 20.06
N LYS A 72 10.62 2.67 20.47
CA LYS A 72 10.15 2.17 21.75
C LYS A 72 9.62 0.75 21.54
N HIS A 73 10.32 -0.22 22.12
CA HIS A 73 9.84 -1.60 22.22
C HIS A 73 8.43 -1.60 22.81
N ILE A 74 7.45 -2.00 21.99
CA ILE A 74 6.03 -2.14 22.28
C ILE A 74 5.35 -0.81 22.67
N ALA A 75 4.76 -0.13 21.68
CA ALA A 75 3.89 1.00 21.92
C ALA A 75 2.46 0.52 22.19
N THR A 76 1.92 0.88 23.36
CA THR A 76 0.55 0.54 23.79
C THR A 76 -0.55 1.03 22.82
N GLY A 77 -0.25 2.01 21.95
CA GLY A 77 -1.14 2.51 20.90
C GLY A 77 -1.13 1.70 19.59
N VAL A 78 -0.15 0.82 19.36
CA VAL A 78 -0.08 -0.01 18.14
C VAL A 78 -1.05 -1.20 18.20
N VAL A 79 -1.48 -1.57 19.40
CA VAL A 79 -2.57 -2.55 19.61
C VAL A 79 -3.93 -1.94 19.23
N ASP A 80 -4.06 -0.61 19.17
CA ASP A 80 -5.26 0.11 18.73
C ASP A 80 -5.32 0.20 17.20
N SER A 81 -5.41 -0.97 16.57
CA SER A 81 -5.53 -1.13 15.12
C SER A 81 -6.87 -1.78 14.79
N LYS A 82 -7.54 -1.27 13.75
CA LYS A 82 -8.74 -1.92 13.18
C LYS A 82 -8.44 -3.20 12.39
N PHE A 83 -7.17 -3.55 12.25
CA PHE A 83 -6.69 -4.65 11.46
C PHE A 83 -6.09 -5.73 12.34
N GLY A 84 -6.37 -6.98 11.98
CA GLY A 84 -5.70 -8.15 12.54
C GLY A 84 -6.16 -8.52 13.94
N ILE A 85 -5.85 -9.75 14.30
CA ILE A 85 -6.13 -10.33 15.60
C ILE A 85 -5.00 -9.94 16.56
N PRO A 86 -5.30 -9.29 17.71
CA PRO A 86 -4.29 -8.98 18.71
C PRO A 86 -3.58 -10.24 19.20
N MET A 87 -2.29 -10.13 19.52
CA MET A 87 -1.49 -11.28 20.00
C MET A 87 -2.14 -12.03 21.18
N ALA A 88 -2.83 -11.31 22.07
CA ALA A 88 -3.54 -11.90 23.21
C ALA A 88 -4.67 -12.89 22.80
N SER A 89 -5.26 -12.71 21.63
CA SER A 89 -6.33 -13.57 21.08
C SER A 89 -5.83 -14.50 19.98
N ALA A 90 -4.56 -14.39 19.58
CA ALA A 90 -4.02 -15.14 18.45
C ALA A 90 -4.05 -16.66 18.68
N GLY A 91 -3.75 -17.11 19.91
CA GLY A 91 -3.81 -18.54 20.24
C GLY A 91 -5.22 -19.14 20.16
N GLU A 92 -6.25 -18.36 20.51
CA GLU A 92 -7.65 -18.75 20.32
C GLU A 92 -8.01 -18.84 18.83
N ALA A 93 -7.60 -17.85 18.03
CA ALA A 93 -7.85 -17.83 16.60
C ALA A 93 -7.21 -19.03 15.89
N VAL A 94 -5.96 -19.38 16.25
CA VAL A 94 -5.28 -20.56 15.72
C VAL A 94 -6.04 -21.83 16.07
N ALA A 95 -6.44 -22.00 17.34
CA ALA A 95 -7.20 -23.16 17.78
C ALA A 95 -8.52 -23.31 17.00
N ARG A 96 -9.26 -22.21 16.82
CA ARG A 96 -10.53 -22.19 16.06
C ARG A 96 -10.32 -22.50 14.58
N ALA A 97 -9.31 -21.91 13.94
CA ALA A 97 -9.01 -22.16 12.54
C ALA A 97 -8.57 -23.62 12.30
N MET A 98 -7.76 -24.20 13.18
CA MET A 98 -7.33 -25.60 13.11
C MET A 98 -8.49 -26.59 13.35
N ALA A 99 -9.48 -26.21 14.15
CA ALA A 99 -10.68 -27.03 14.40
C ALA A 99 -11.70 -26.98 13.26
N ALA A 100 -11.61 -26.01 12.34
CA ALA A 100 -12.51 -25.86 11.21
C ALA A 100 -12.10 -26.80 10.05
N PRO A 101 -12.88 -27.85 9.73
CA PRO A 101 -12.46 -28.90 8.78
C PRO A 101 -12.30 -28.40 7.33
N ASN A 102 -13.00 -27.32 7.01
CA ASN A 102 -13.00 -26.68 5.70
C ASN A 102 -12.00 -25.52 5.59
N LEU A 103 -11.23 -25.24 6.64
CA LEU A 103 -10.09 -24.32 6.59
C LEU A 103 -8.80 -25.13 6.67
N ASN A 104 -7.77 -24.64 5.99
CA ASN A 104 -6.41 -25.13 6.14
C ASN A 104 -5.54 -23.94 6.57
N LEU A 105 -5.34 -23.81 7.89
CA LEU A 105 -4.47 -22.77 8.42
C LEU A 105 -3.02 -23.11 8.05
N ILE A 106 -2.44 -22.35 7.12
CA ILE A 106 -1.08 -22.60 6.62
C ILE A 106 -0.09 -21.54 7.09
N GLY A 107 -0.56 -20.40 7.60
CA GLY A 107 0.34 -19.28 7.86
C GLY A 107 -0.18 -18.22 8.78
N LEU A 108 0.74 -17.33 9.16
CA LEU A 108 0.51 -16.12 9.91
C LEU A 108 0.94 -14.93 9.06
N GLN A 109 0.23 -13.82 9.19
CA GLN A 109 0.51 -12.59 8.45
C GLN A 109 0.56 -11.41 9.42
N PHE A 110 1.41 -10.42 9.17
CA PHE A 110 1.28 -9.10 9.80
C PHE A 110 1.67 -8.02 8.79
N HIS A 111 1.27 -6.78 9.08
CA HIS A 111 1.63 -5.62 8.27
C HIS A 111 1.84 -4.42 9.20
N LEU A 112 3.04 -3.86 9.22
CA LEU A 112 3.46 -2.87 10.22
C LEU A 112 3.06 -1.44 9.87
N GLY A 113 2.87 -1.12 8.59
CA GLY A 113 2.53 0.23 8.16
C GLY A 113 3.12 0.58 6.79
N SER A 114 3.38 1.87 6.55
CA SER A 114 3.88 2.38 5.27
C SER A 114 5.04 3.35 5.50
N GLN A 115 5.96 3.43 4.53
CA GLN A 115 7.16 4.30 4.60
C GLN A 115 8.01 4.00 5.84
N ILE A 116 8.30 2.71 6.07
CA ILE A 116 9.14 2.25 7.17
C ILE A 116 10.58 2.26 6.68
N PHE A 117 11.44 3.11 7.25
CA PHE A 117 12.85 3.25 6.85
C PHE A 117 13.77 2.32 7.64
N GLU A 118 13.31 1.85 8.79
CA GLU A 118 14.04 1.01 9.72
C GLU A 118 13.74 -0.48 9.47
N VAL A 119 14.73 -1.35 9.72
CA VAL A 119 14.56 -2.82 9.59
C VAL A 119 14.13 -3.46 10.92
N GLU A 120 14.46 -2.81 12.03
CA GLU A 120 14.22 -3.27 13.40
C GLU A 120 12.75 -3.60 13.69
N PRO A 121 11.75 -2.83 13.20
CA PRO A 121 10.34 -3.18 13.41
C PRO A 121 9.97 -4.55 12.81
N TYR A 122 10.51 -4.89 11.64
CA TYR A 122 10.28 -6.21 11.04
C TYR A 122 10.94 -7.31 11.87
N VAL A 123 12.16 -7.08 12.36
CA VAL A 123 12.87 -8.04 13.23
C VAL A 123 12.05 -8.34 14.49
N GLU A 124 11.55 -7.31 15.17
CA GLU A 124 10.74 -7.48 16.40
C GLU A 124 9.41 -8.22 16.11
N ALA A 125 8.72 -7.83 15.05
CA ALA A 125 7.45 -8.45 14.66
C ALA A 125 7.60 -9.93 14.28
N ILE A 126 8.68 -10.27 13.55
CA ILE A 126 9.00 -11.66 13.19
C ILE A 126 9.27 -12.49 14.44
N ARG A 127 10.05 -11.96 15.39
CA ARG A 127 10.39 -12.67 16.65
C ARG A 127 9.14 -13.04 17.42
N VAL A 128 8.27 -12.07 17.68
CA VAL A 128 7.02 -12.28 18.42
C VAL A 128 6.07 -13.23 17.68
N THR A 129 6.01 -13.14 16.36
CA THR A 129 5.15 -14.02 15.54
C THR A 129 5.66 -15.47 15.52
N LEU A 130 6.97 -15.68 15.45
CA LEU A 130 7.56 -17.02 15.47
C LEU A 130 7.54 -17.65 16.86
N ASP A 131 7.67 -16.86 17.93
CA ASP A 131 7.46 -17.33 19.30
C ASP A 131 6.03 -17.88 19.47
N LEU A 132 5.01 -17.16 18.96
CA LEU A 132 3.64 -17.65 18.92
C LEU A 132 3.51 -18.93 18.09
N ALA A 133 4.09 -18.98 16.89
CA ALA A 133 4.03 -20.16 16.02
C ALA A 133 4.60 -21.41 16.73
N ALA A 134 5.70 -21.26 17.46
CA ALA A 134 6.29 -22.33 18.26
C ALA A 134 5.36 -22.80 19.39
N GLU A 135 4.72 -21.86 20.12
CA GLU A 135 3.73 -22.21 21.14
C GLU A 135 2.57 -23.01 20.51
N MET A 136 2.05 -22.54 19.37
CA MET A 136 0.92 -23.18 18.69
C MET A 136 1.26 -24.55 18.11
N LYS A 137 2.50 -24.75 17.64
CA LYS A 137 3.01 -26.08 17.25
C LYS A 137 2.97 -27.05 18.42
N SER A 138 3.49 -26.63 19.58
CA SER A 138 3.51 -27.45 20.80
C SER A 138 2.10 -27.81 21.29
N LYS A 139 1.17 -26.85 21.23
CA LYS A 139 -0.16 -26.97 21.84
C LYS A 139 -1.21 -27.62 20.93
N TYR A 140 -1.14 -27.35 19.62
CA TYR A 140 -2.16 -27.75 18.65
C TYR A 140 -1.61 -28.47 17.43
N GLY A 141 -0.30 -28.70 17.33
CA GLY A 141 0.33 -29.29 16.15
C GLY A 141 0.31 -28.36 14.92
N PHE A 142 0.21 -27.05 15.12
CA PHE A 142 0.25 -26.09 14.02
C PHE A 142 1.61 -26.11 13.31
N GLU A 143 1.58 -26.34 12.00
CA GLU A 143 2.76 -26.26 11.13
C GLU A 143 2.72 -24.94 10.34
N LEU A 144 3.66 -24.04 10.64
CA LEU A 144 3.80 -22.77 9.92
C LEU A 144 4.44 -23.02 8.55
N LYS A 145 3.63 -23.02 7.49
CA LYS A 145 4.08 -23.24 6.09
C LYS A 145 4.35 -21.94 5.35
N GLU A 146 3.59 -20.90 5.64
CA GLU A 146 3.77 -19.55 5.09
C GLU A 146 3.90 -18.53 6.23
N LEU A 147 4.88 -17.64 6.13
CA LEU A 147 4.98 -16.44 6.97
C LEU A 147 4.95 -15.24 6.04
N ASP A 148 3.93 -14.40 6.19
CA ASP A 148 3.79 -13.17 5.43
C ASP A 148 4.09 -11.98 6.34
N VAL A 149 5.17 -11.26 6.02
CA VAL A 149 5.66 -10.12 6.83
C VAL A 149 5.14 -8.78 6.32
N GLY A 150 4.21 -8.81 5.36
CA GLY A 150 3.57 -7.63 4.82
C GLY A 150 4.50 -6.80 3.93
N GLY A 151 4.16 -5.52 3.81
CA GLY A 151 4.91 -4.54 3.05
C GLY A 151 5.23 -3.34 3.91
N GLY A 152 5.32 -2.17 3.27
CA GLY A 152 5.60 -0.91 3.96
C GLY A 152 7.00 -0.34 3.68
N PHE A 153 7.81 -1.03 2.88
CA PHE A 153 9.14 -0.59 2.46
C PHE A 153 9.11 0.84 1.92
N ALA A 154 10.04 1.65 2.42
CA ALA A 154 10.13 3.05 2.08
C ALA A 154 10.51 3.27 0.61
N VAL A 155 9.99 4.35 0.05
CA VAL A 155 10.41 4.93 -1.23
C VAL A 155 10.87 6.36 -0.98
N GLN A 156 11.94 6.76 -1.65
CA GLN A 156 12.46 8.11 -1.64
C GLN A 156 11.56 9.02 -2.48
N TYR A 157 10.79 9.90 -1.83
CA TYR A 157 9.96 10.92 -2.49
C TYR A 157 10.69 12.24 -2.72
N THR A 158 11.69 12.53 -1.88
CA THR A 158 12.44 13.79 -1.87
C THR A 158 13.94 13.52 -1.80
N VAL A 159 14.74 14.43 -2.34
CA VAL A 159 16.20 14.24 -2.42
C VAL A 159 16.84 14.16 -1.02
N ASP A 160 16.24 14.82 -0.03
CA ASP A 160 16.67 14.87 1.37
C ASP A 160 16.29 13.64 2.21
N SER A 161 15.54 12.67 1.66
CA SER A 161 15.04 11.51 2.39
C SER A 161 15.31 10.19 1.64
N PRO A 162 16.58 9.73 1.59
CA PRO A 162 16.93 8.49 0.92
C PRO A 162 16.28 7.28 1.61
N ALA A 163 15.72 6.37 0.82
CA ALA A 163 15.18 5.10 1.30
C ALA A 163 16.28 4.01 1.32
N PRO A 164 16.25 3.07 2.27
CA PRO A 164 17.17 1.94 2.27
C PRO A 164 16.97 1.06 1.04
N PRO A 165 18.03 0.41 0.54
CA PRO A 165 17.90 -0.58 -0.52
C PRO A 165 17.07 -1.77 -0.03
N VAL A 166 16.29 -2.37 -0.95
CA VAL A 166 15.44 -3.54 -0.65
C VAL A 166 16.24 -4.72 -0.08
N SER A 167 17.53 -4.82 -0.42
CA SER A 167 18.43 -5.85 0.13
C SER A 167 18.59 -5.77 1.64
N GLU A 168 18.63 -4.58 2.23
CA GLU A 168 18.76 -4.42 3.69
C GLU A 168 17.55 -5.00 4.44
N TYR A 169 16.34 -4.73 3.95
CA TYR A 169 15.13 -5.36 4.49
C TYR A 169 15.17 -6.88 4.32
N ALA A 170 15.53 -7.36 3.14
CA ALA A 170 15.57 -8.80 2.84
C ALA A 170 16.56 -9.54 3.75
N GLU A 171 17.77 -8.99 3.93
CA GLU A 171 18.80 -9.56 4.79
C GLU A 171 18.33 -9.64 6.25
N ALA A 172 17.80 -8.53 6.80
CA ALA A 172 17.31 -8.49 8.18
C ALA A 172 16.15 -9.46 8.43
N ILE A 173 15.17 -9.51 7.51
CA ILE A 173 14.02 -10.41 7.59
C ILE A 173 14.47 -11.87 7.53
N ILE A 174 15.29 -12.24 6.52
CA ILE A 174 15.71 -13.64 6.31
C ILE A 174 16.60 -14.12 7.46
N ALA A 175 17.54 -13.28 7.93
CA ALA A 175 18.38 -13.62 9.07
C ALA A 175 17.53 -13.91 10.32
N THR A 176 16.55 -13.04 10.61
CA THR A 176 15.69 -13.19 11.79
C THR A 176 14.80 -14.43 11.69
N VAL A 177 14.19 -14.68 10.52
CA VAL A 177 13.37 -15.89 10.30
C VAL A 177 14.22 -17.15 10.49
N THR A 178 15.43 -17.17 9.93
CA THR A 178 16.33 -18.34 10.01
C THR A 178 16.79 -18.60 11.44
N GLU A 179 17.22 -17.55 12.15
CA GLU A 179 17.62 -17.61 13.56
C GLU A 179 16.49 -18.18 14.42
N LYS A 180 15.31 -17.55 14.39
CA LYS A 180 14.17 -17.91 15.24
C LYS A 180 13.57 -19.27 14.92
N CYS A 181 13.53 -19.67 13.65
CA CYS A 181 13.10 -21.02 13.30
C CYS A 181 14.09 -22.07 13.83
N GLY A 182 15.40 -21.79 13.77
CA GLY A 182 16.43 -22.65 14.34
C GLY A 182 16.32 -22.81 15.86
N GLU A 183 16.11 -21.71 16.59
CA GLU A 183 15.91 -21.72 18.05
C GLU A 183 14.72 -22.59 18.48
N HIS A 184 13.61 -22.52 17.74
CA HIS A 184 12.36 -23.21 18.07
C HIS A 184 12.19 -24.57 17.39
N ASN A 185 13.18 -25.01 16.60
CA ASN A 185 13.08 -26.21 15.77
C ASN A 185 11.80 -26.22 14.89
N LEU A 186 11.54 -25.07 14.28
CA LEU A 186 10.52 -24.90 13.24
C LEU A 186 11.13 -25.15 11.87
N GLU A 187 10.34 -25.69 10.96
CA GLU A 187 10.72 -25.70 9.54
C GLU A 187 10.73 -24.27 9.00
N LEU A 188 11.60 -23.98 8.04
CA LEU A 188 11.63 -22.66 7.41
C LEU A 188 10.35 -22.49 6.57
N PRO A 189 9.49 -21.50 6.89
CA PRO A 189 8.29 -21.26 6.12
C PRO A 189 8.64 -20.63 4.77
N LYS A 190 7.75 -20.76 3.80
CA LYS A 190 7.76 -19.87 2.63
C LYS A 190 7.51 -18.44 3.12
N LEU A 191 8.51 -17.60 2.93
CA LEU A 191 8.43 -16.17 3.23
C LEU A 191 7.67 -15.42 2.13
N VAL A 192 6.71 -14.59 2.52
CA VAL A 192 5.94 -13.70 1.64
C VAL A 192 6.13 -12.25 2.09
N ILE A 193 6.21 -11.35 1.11
CA ILE A 193 6.25 -9.89 1.28
C ILE A 193 5.20 -9.25 0.36
N GLU A 194 4.67 -8.09 0.75
CA GLU A 194 3.59 -7.38 0.07
C GLU A 194 3.98 -5.95 -0.40
N PRO A 195 5.09 -5.76 -1.14
CA PRO A 195 5.49 -4.42 -1.56
C PRO A 195 4.53 -3.85 -2.62
N GLY A 196 3.70 -2.89 -2.23
CA GLY A 196 2.93 -2.07 -3.19
C GLY A 196 3.77 -0.89 -3.69
N ARG A 197 3.99 0.09 -2.81
CA ARG A 197 4.67 1.35 -3.11
C ARG A 197 6.06 1.17 -3.71
N ALA A 198 6.86 0.26 -3.16
CA ALA A 198 8.23 0.00 -3.61
C ALA A 198 8.31 -0.58 -5.03
N ILE A 199 7.25 -1.23 -5.54
CA ILE A 199 7.19 -1.70 -6.92
C ILE A 199 6.76 -0.58 -7.86
N VAL A 200 5.61 0.05 -7.59
CA VAL A 200 4.95 0.92 -8.59
C VAL A 200 5.19 2.41 -8.39
N GLY A 201 5.67 2.85 -7.22
CA GLY A 201 5.84 4.27 -6.88
C GLY A 201 6.70 5.00 -7.90
N ARG A 202 7.97 4.59 -8.03
CA ARG A 202 8.97 5.15 -8.95
C ARG A 202 8.62 4.99 -10.43
N ALA A 203 7.76 4.02 -10.77
CA ALA A 203 7.37 3.76 -12.15
C ALA A 203 6.37 4.80 -12.69
N GLY A 204 5.69 5.56 -11.81
CA GLY A 204 4.74 6.58 -12.21
C GLY A 204 5.29 8.00 -12.04
N ILE A 205 5.11 8.81 -13.08
CA ILE A 205 5.42 10.25 -13.09
C ILE A 205 4.14 10.96 -13.49
N ALA A 206 3.71 11.94 -12.70
CA ALA A 206 2.60 12.81 -13.07
C ALA A 206 3.15 13.97 -13.91
N LEU A 207 2.50 14.26 -15.04
CA LEU A 207 2.82 15.39 -15.91
C LEU A 207 1.67 16.38 -15.84
N TYR A 208 2.01 17.65 -15.64
CA TYR A 208 1.07 18.75 -15.61
C TYR A 208 1.50 19.87 -16.54
N GLN A 209 0.53 20.56 -17.12
CA GLN A 209 0.79 21.81 -17.82
C GLN A 209 0.58 22.99 -16.86
N VAL A 210 1.54 23.91 -16.83
CA VAL A 210 1.44 25.14 -16.06
C VAL A 210 0.42 26.07 -16.71
N GLY A 211 -0.56 26.52 -15.93
CA GLY A 211 -1.58 27.48 -16.36
C GLY A 211 -1.21 28.91 -16.00
N VAL A 212 -1.05 29.19 -14.71
CA VAL A 212 -0.87 30.55 -14.18
C VAL A 212 0.30 30.60 -13.22
N VAL A 213 1.11 31.65 -13.31
CA VAL A 213 2.13 31.99 -12.32
C VAL A 213 1.73 33.29 -11.65
N LYS A 214 1.52 33.24 -10.34
CA LYS A 214 1.06 34.38 -9.54
C LYS A 214 2.08 34.72 -8.47
N GLU A 215 2.68 35.88 -8.60
CA GLU A 215 3.56 36.44 -7.59
C GLU A 215 2.76 37.26 -6.58
N ILE A 216 2.94 36.94 -5.30
CA ILE A 216 2.46 37.74 -4.18
C ILE A 216 3.71 38.35 -3.52
N PRO A 217 4.02 39.63 -3.79
CA PRO A 217 5.26 40.25 -3.35
C PRO A 217 5.50 40.09 -1.85
N GLY A 218 6.69 39.61 -1.49
CA GLY A 218 7.09 39.37 -0.09
C GLY A 218 6.43 38.18 0.60
N ILE A 219 5.56 37.42 -0.09
CA ILE A 219 4.82 36.29 0.50
C ILE A 219 5.19 34.98 -0.19
N ARG A 220 4.76 34.79 -1.45
CA ARG A 220 4.90 33.50 -2.15
C ARG A 220 4.69 33.68 -3.65
N CYS A 221 5.36 32.85 -4.44
CA CYS A 221 5.07 32.68 -5.85
C CYS A 221 4.31 31.36 -6.04
N TYR A 222 3.10 31.43 -6.55
CA TYR A 222 2.27 30.27 -6.86
C TYR A 222 2.37 29.90 -8.34
N VAL A 223 2.53 28.61 -8.62
CA VAL A 223 2.47 28.02 -9.95
C VAL A 223 1.26 27.08 -9.97
N SER A 224 0.19 27.48 -10.65
CA SER A 224 -1.04 26.69 -10.79
C SER A 224 -0.96 25.76 -11.98
N VAL A 225 -1.31 24.49 -11.78
CA VAL A 225 -1.28 23.45 -12.81
C VAL A 225 -2.67 22.92 -13.18
N ASP A 226 -2.76 22.16 -14.27
CA ASP A 226 -4.01 21.63 -14.82
C ASP A 226 -4.58 20.38 -14.11
N GLY A 227 -3.93 19.95 -13.02
CA GLY A 227 -4.38 18.90 -12.10
C GLY A 227 -4.51 19.40 -10.66
N GLY A 228 -4.26 18.55 -9.68
CA GLY A 228 -4.28 18.90 -8.26
C GLY A 228 -4.74 17.74 -7.37
N MET A 229 -5.39 18.07 -6.25
CA MET A 229 -5.85 17.11 -5.24
C MET A 229 -6.79 16.01 -5.78
N ALA A 230 -7.46 16.23 -6.92
CA ALA A 230 -8.31 15.21 -7.55
C ALA A 230 -7.52 14.05 -8.17
N ASP A 231 -6.27 14.27 -8.60
CA ASP A 231 -5.42 13.23 -9.18
C ASP A 231 -4.24 12.85 -8.25
N ASN A 232 -3.87 13.74 -7.33
CA ASN A 232 -2.95 13.45 -6.23
C ASN A 232 -3.40 14.12 -4.93
N ILE A 233 -4.23 13.43 -4.15
CA ILE A 233 -4.72 13.89 -2.84
C ILE A 233 -3.69 13.77 -1.72
N ARG A 234 -2.55 13.09 -1.96
CA ARG A 234 -1.63 12.67 -0.90
C ARG A 234 -0.98 13.82 -0.13
N PRO A 235 -0.59 14.95 -0.76
CA PRO A 235 -0.09 16.10 -0.01
C PRO A 235 -1.13 16.61 1.00
N ALA A 236 -2.38 16.80 0.59
CA ALA A 236 -3.44 17.30 1.47
C ALA A 236 -3.89 16.29 2.54
N LEU A 237 -3.81 14.98 2.26
CA LEU A 237 -4.30 13.93 3.16
C LEU A 237 -3.24 13.40 4.13
N TYR A 238 -1.98 13.39 3.71
CA TYR A 238 -0.88 12.72 4.43
C TYR A 238 0.35 13.60 4.60
N ASP A 239 0.27 14.89 4.27
CA ASP A 239 1.42 15.81 4.22
C ASP A 239 2.58 15.25 3.37
N ALA A 240 2.24 14.46 2.33
CA ALA A 240 3.22 13.82 1.49
C ALA A 240 3.99 14.86 0.68
N ARG A 241 5.31 14.90 0.87
CA ARG A 241 6.23 15.74 0.10
C ARG A 241 6.58 15.09 -1.24
N TYR A 242 6.83 15.91 -2.25
CA TYR A 242 7.22 15.50 -3.59
C TYR A 242 8.25 16.46 -4.16
N GLU A 243 9.02 15.98 -5.13
CA GLU A 243 9.85 16.80 -6.02
C GLU A 243 9.11 17.14 -7.32
N ALA A 244 9.56 18.18 -8.00
CA ALA A 244 9.15 18.48 -9.37
C ALA A 244 10.30 19.02 -10.20
N VAL A 245 10.17 18.85 -11.52
CA VAL A 245 11.09 19.41 -12.51
C VAL A 245 10.33 19.98 -13.70
N VAL A 246 10.88 20.99 -14.35
CA VAL A 246 10.34 21.50 -15.63
C VAL A 246 10.80 20.58 -16.75
N ALA A 247 9.99 19.59 -17.10
CA ALA A 247 10.35 18.47 -17.96
C ALA A 247 10.79 18.89 -19.38
N ASN A 248 10.16 19.92 -19.94
CA ASN A 248 10.51 20.48 -21.26
C ASN A 248 11.79 21.33 -21.22
N ARG A 249 12.34 21.63 -20.03
CA ARG A 249 13.55 22.45 -19.81
C ARG A 249 14.41 21.90 -18.67
N MET A 250 14.63 20.58 -18.67
CA MET A 250 15.20 19.82 -17.56
C MET A 250 16.59 20.31 -17.07
N ASN A 251 17.36 20.95 -17.93
CA ASN A 251 18.72 21.40 -17.63
C ASN A 251 18.81 22.86 -17.13
N ASP A 252 17.68 23.56 -17.05
CA ASP A 252 17.65 24.94 -16.56
C ASP A 252 17.94 24.97 -15.05
N LYS A 253 18.73 25.95 -14.62
CA LYS A 253 19.11 26.08 -13.21
C LYS A 253 17.97 26.65 -12.37
N ALA A 254 17.84 26.15 -11.15
CA ALA A 254 16.93 26.73 -10.16
C ALA A 254 17.21 28.23 -9.98
N ALA A 255 16.13 29.01 -9.99
CA ALA A 255 16.18 30.47 -9.95
C ALA A 255 15.20 31.06 -8.93
N LYS A 256 14.10 30.37 -8.62
CA LYS A 256 13.02 30.90 -7.78
C LYS A 256 12.36 29.79 -6.96
N LYS A 257 12.13 30.10 -5.68
CA LYS A 257 11.27 29.33 -4.79
C LYS A 257 9.80 29.56 -5.11
N VAL A 258 9.04 28.49 -5.31
CA VAL A 258 7.61 28.54 -5.66
C VAL A 258 6.80 27.48 -4.90
N THR A 259 5.49 27.65 -4.86
CA THR A 259 4.53 26.62 -4.43
C THR A 259 3.71 26.18 -5.63
N ILE A 260 3.61 24.87 -5.84
CA ILE A 260 2.79 24.28 -6.89
C ILE A 260 1.40 24.01 -6.33
N ALA A 261 0.40 24.70 -6.88
CA ALA A 261 -1.01 24.54 -6.53
C ALA A 261 -1.77 23.87 -7.68
N GLY A 262 -2.83 23.15 -7.37
CA GLY A 262 -3.76 22.66 -8.39
C GLY A 262 -4.73 23.75 -8.86
N LYS A 263 -5.76 23.32 -9.59
CA LYS A 263 -6.81 24.20 -10.14
C LYS A 263 -8.15 24.16 -9.38
N PHE A 264 -8.23 23.43 -8.27
CA PHE A 264 -9.48 23.18 -7.56
C PHE A 264 -9.82 24.32 -6.60
N CYS A 265 -11.12 24.49 -6.33
CA CYS A 265 -11.63 25.58 -5.50
C CYS A 265 -11.49 25.28 -4.00
N GLU A 266 -10.36 24.72 -3.58
CA GLU A 266 -10.04 24.42 -2.18
C GLU A 266 -8.67 25.01 -1.85
N SER A 267 -8.58 25.68 -0.70
CA SER A 267 -7.34 26.33 -0.25
C SER A 267 -6.20 25.34 0.00
N GLY A 268 -6.56 24.11 0.38
CA GLY A 268 -5.63 22.98 0.56
C GLY A 268 -5.23 22.27 -0.73
N ASP A 269 -5.63 22.75 -1.92
CA ASP A 269 -5.21 22.17 -3.21
C ASP A 269 -3.76 22.56 -3.55
N ILE A 270 -2.84 22.06 -2.73
CA ILE A 270 -1.41 22.31 -2.81
C ILE A 270 -0.72 20.97 -3.06
N LEU A 271 0.02 20.87 -4.16
CA LEU A 271 0.76 19.66 -4.52
C LEU A 271 2.15 19.63 -3.91
N ILE A 272 2.86 20.76 -3.96
CA ILE A 272 4.23 20.89 -3.46
C ILE A 272 4.42 22.29 -2.89
N GLU A 273 4.78 22.35 -1.62
CA GLU A 273 5.17 23.61 -0.99
C GLU A 273 6.66 23.88 -1.20
N ASP A 274 6.98 25.15 -1.46
CA ASP A 274 8.31 25.67 -1.21
C ASP A 274 9.47 24.98 -1.97
N ILE A 275 9.25 24.65 -3.24
CA ILE A 275 10.24 24.02 -4.13
C ILE A 275 11.05 25.05 -4.93
N GLU A 276 12.35 24.77 -5.13
CA GLU A 276 13.23 25.56 -5.98
C GLU A 276 13.15 25.08 -7.44
N LEU A 277 12.73 25.97 -8.35
CA LEU A 277 12.61 25.67 -9.78
C LEU A 277 13.29 26.76 -10.63
N PRO A 278 13.64 26.47 -11.90
CA PRO A 278 13.95 27.53 -12.86
C PRO A 278 12.75 28.47 -13.02
N GLU A 279 12.93 29.62 -13.68
CA GLU A 279 11.82 30.53 -13.93
C GLU A 279 10.73 29.82 -14.76
N VAL A 280 9.57 29.58 -14.15
CA VAL A 280 8.43 28.85 -14.74
C VAL A 280 7.50 29.84 -15.45
N ALA A 281 6.97 29.45 -16.60
CA ALA A 281 5.97 30.19 -17.36
C ALA A 281 4.75 29.33 -17.70
N ALA A 282 3.64 29.99 -18.05
CA ALA A 282 2.47 29.31 -18.58
C ALA A 282 2.84 28.48 -19.84
N GLY A 283 2.34 27.24 -19.90
CA GLY A 283 2.64 26.30 -20.98
C GLY A 283 3.83 25.38 -20.71
N ASP A 284 4.65 25.63 -19.68
CA ASP A 284 5.67 24.66 -19.26
C ASP A 284 5.04 23.35 -18.78
N ILE A 285 5.81 22.27 -18.89
CA ILE A 285 5.40 20.94 -18.42
C ILE A 285 6.14 20.64 -17.13
N LEU A 286 5.41 20.51 -16.03
CA LEU A 286 5.95 20.03 -14.76
C LEU A 286 5.83 18.51 -14.69
N ALA A 287 6.92 17.84 -14.34
CA ALA A 287 6.94 16.43 -14.00
C ALA A 287 7.12 16.27 -12.49
N VAL A 288 6.23 15.50 -11.87
CA VAL A 288 6.27 15.10 -10.46
C VAL A 288 6.55 13.59 -10.39
N PRO A 289 7.76 13.16 -10.01
CA PRO A 289 8.10 11.76 -9.85
C PRO A 289 7.29 11.05 -8.74
N ASP A 290 7.48 9.74 -8.61
CA ASP A 290 6.95 8.91 -7.52
C ASP A 290 5.42 8.92 -7.35
N CYS A 291 4.70 9.21 -8.44
CA CYS A 291 3.24 9.28 -8.48
C CYS A 291 2.56 7.95 -8.88
N GLY A 292 3.31 6.85 -9.01
CA GLY A 292 2.74 5.58 -9.44
C GLY A 292 1.98 4.81 -8.35
N ALA A 293 2.21 5.14 -7.07
CA ALA A 293 1.54 4.50 -5.95
C ALA A 293 0.49 5.43 -5.32
N TYR A 294 -0.71 4.91 -5.12
CA TYR A 294 -1.86 5.54 -4.45
C TYR A 294 -2.46 6.79 -5.10
N CYS A 295 -1.73 7.61 -5.87
CA CYS A 295 -2.28 8.82 -6.48
C CYS A 295 -3.52 8.51 -7.34
N LEU A 296 -3.36 7.67 -8.37
CA LEU A 296 -4.46 7.30 -9.26
C LEU A 296 -5.54 6.44 -8.60
N ALA A 297 -5.16 5.60 -7.63
CA ALA A 297 -6.10 4.75 -6.89
C ALA A 297 -7.02 5.58 -5.98
N MET A 298 -6.52 6.71 -5.48
CA MET A 298 -7.25 7.66 -4.64
C MET A 298 -7.81 8.85 -5.43
N GLY A 299 -7.72 8.81 -6.76
CA GLY A 299 -8.19 9.88 -7.63
C GLY A 299 -9.71 10.05 -7.57
N SER A 300 -10.16 11.29 -7.51
CA SER A 300 -11.57 11.69 -7.41
C SER A 300 -12.01 12.49 -8.64
N ASN A 301 -13.30 12.78 -8.71
CA ASN A 301 -13.89 13.69 -9.68
C ASN A 301 -14.28 15.02 -9.02
N TYR A 302 -13.53 15.46 -7.99
CA TYR A 302 -13.78 16.73 -7.30
C TYR A 302 -13.81 17.90 -8.30
N ASN A 303 -14.77 18.81 -8.14
CA ASN A 303 -15.12 19.86 -9.12
C ASN A 303 -15.35 19.34 -10.56
N ALA A 304 -15.95 18.15 -10.71
CA ALA A 304 -16.15 17.50 -12.01
C ALA A 304 -14.83 17.32 -12.81
N SER A 305 -13.71 17.13 -12.11
CA SER A 305 -12.43 16.78 -12.74
C SER A 305 -12.53 15.43 -13.46
N LEU A 306 -11.83 15.31 -14.58
CA LEU A 306 -11.76 14.09 -15.37
C LEU A 306 -10.48 13.34 -15.00
N LYS A 307 -10.58 12.07 -14.57
CA LYS A 307 -9.39 11.28 -14.22
C LYS A 307 -8.42 11.25 -15.41
N PRO A 308 -7.11 11.40 -15.15
CA PRO A 308 -6.12 11.59 -16.21
C PRO A 308 -5.94 10.34 -17.06
N ALA A 309 -5.41 10.54 -18.26
CA ALA A 309 -4.88 9.46 -19.09
C ALA A 309 -3.64 8.85 -18.43
N ILE A 310 -3.42 7.55 -18.65
CA ILE A 310 -2.22 6.84 -18.21
C ILE A 310 -1.56 6.22 -19.44
N ALA A 311 -0.30 6.53 -19.67
CA ALA A 311 0.51 5.93 -20.71
C ALA A 311 1.68 5.14 -20.12
N LEU A 312 1.99 4.00 -20.72
CA LEU A 312 3.20 3.23 -20.46
C LEU A 312 4.24 3.61 -21.52
N VAL A 313 5.45 3.94 -21.09
CA VAL A 313 6.59 4.18 -21.97
C VAL A 313 7.59 3.04 -21.82
N ASN A 314 7.96 2.41 -22.93
CA ASN A 314 8.99 1.39 -22.97
C ASN A 314 9.80 1.54 -24.26
N GLU A 315 11.13 1.55 -24.15
CA GLU A 315 12.05 1.62 -25.31
C GLU A 315 11.67 2.72 -26.33
N GLY A 316 11.38 3.92 -25.85
CA GLY A 316 11.02 5.07 -26.69
C GLY A 316 9.62 5.03 -27.30
N ARG A 317 8.80 4.03 -26.98
CA ARG A 317 7.41 3.93 -27.44
C ARG A 317 6.44 4.21 -26.30
N ALA A 318 5.46 5.06 -26.55
CA ALA A 318 4.36 5.33 -25.63
C ALA A 318 3.09 4.57 -26.06
N ARG A 319 2.41 3.94 -25.10
CA ARG A 319 1.12 3.28 -25.28
C ARG A 319 0.15 3.72 -24.21
N LEU A 320 -1.02 4.22 -24.62
CA LEU A 320 -2.11 4.52 -23.70
C LEU A 320 -2.63 3.21 -23.07
N ILE A 321 -2.62 3.14 -21.74
CA ILE A 321 -3.15 1.99 -20.97
C ILE A 321 -4.46 2.34 -20.24
N ARG A 322 -4.75 3.63 -20.08
CA ARG A 322 -6.05 4.14 -19.63
C ARG A 322 -6.32 5.47 -20.33
N ARG A 323 -7.46 5.60 -21.00
CA ARG A 323 -7.89 6.88 -21.57
C ARG A 323 -8.31 7.86 -20.47
N ARG A 324 -8.20 9.15 -20.76
CA ARG A 324 -8.80 10.19 -19.92
C ARG A 324 -10.32 9.98 -19.86
N GLU A 325 -10.92 10.29 -18.71
CA GLU A 325 -12.37 10.38 -18.59
C GLU A 325 -12.93 11.54 -19.43
N THR A 326 -14.22 11.47 -19.70
CA THR A 326 -15.04 12.43 -20.43
C THR A 326 -16.20 12.87 -19.55
N TYR A 327 -16.92 13.93 -19.90
CA TYR A 327 -18.09 14.36 -19.11
C TYR A 327 -19.23 13.33 -19.15
N GLU A 328 -19.31 12.55 -20.24
CA GLU A 328 -20.21 11.41 -20.36
C GLU A 328 -19.87 10.31 -19.34
N ASP A 329 -18.58 10.08 -19.05
CA ASP A 329 -18.20 9.11 -18.01
C ASP A 329 -18.66 9.54 -16.61
N LEU A 330 -18.77 10.84 -16.34
CA LEU A 330 -19.22 11.38 -15.05
C LEU A 330 -20.72 11.18 -14.84
N THR A 331 -21.49 11.30 -15.91
CA THR A 331 -22.97 11.32 -15.88
C THR A 331 -23.60 9.96 -16.25
N ARG A 332 -22.79 8.94 -16.58
CA ARG A 332 -23.26 7.63 -17.05
C ARG A 332 -24.17 6.86 -16.08
N HIS A 333 -24.23 7.26 -14.81
CA HIS A 333 -25.04 6.64 -13.77
C HIS A 333 -26.22 7.50 -13.34
N ASP A 334 -26.38 8.69 -13.94
CA ASP A 334 -27.50 9.56 -13.66
C ASP A 334 -28.78 8.96 -14.24
N LEU A 335 -29.85 8.98 -13.45
CA LEU A 335 -31.20 8.61 -13.90
C LEU A 335 -32.00 9.90 -14.11
N VAL A 336 -32.68 9.99 -15.25
CA VAL A 336 -33.59 11.10 -15.61
C VAL A 336 -35.00 10.78 -15.15
#